data_AF-A0A8T4VWG5-F1
#
_entry.id   AF-A0A8T4VWG5-F1
#
_cell.length_a   1.000
_cell.length_b   1.000
_cell.length_c   1.000
_cell.angle_alpha   90.00
_cell.angle_beta   90.00
_cell.angle_gamma   90.00
#
_symmetry.space_group_name_H-M   'P 1'
#
loop_
_entity.id
_entity.type
_entity.pdbx_description
1 polymer ?
#
loop_
_entity_poly.entity_id
_entity_poly.type
_entity_poly.pdbx_seq_one_letter_code
_entity_poly.pdbx_strand_id
1 'polypeptide(L)'
;MSQLTLDSDTVLEAARSLAARPLCDHCLGRQFAQVEHGHTNRERGQRLRRALDLSPVPSEACWLCDGLMDDIPLFAELVMEQLAPYEYDTFLVGSRIDDDRERREAQLERTTGHGEPMKREVNREVGKLVEDETGRPAAFEKPDVTAIVDTRFNHVELDVRPLFIRGRYRKLERGIPQT
;
A
#
# COMPACT_ATOMS: atom_id res chain seq x y z
N MET A 1 -13.12 -6.82 26.69
CA MET A 1 -13.60 -7.08 25.32
C MET A 1 -13.01 -8.42 24.91
N SER A 2 -13.80 -9.33 24.34
CA SER A 2 -13.25 -10.61 23.86
C SER A 2 -12.20 -10.34 22.79
N GLN A 3 -11.04 -10.97 22.87
CA GLN A 3 -10.11 -10.98 21.74
C GLN A 3 -10.77 -11.84 20.66
N LEU A 4 -11.19 -11.25 19.55
CA LEU A 4 -11.62 -12.04 18.40
C LEU A 4 -10.40 -12.79 17.85
N THR A 5 -10.57 -14.09 17.66
CA THR A 5 -9.61 -14.97 16.99
C THR A 5 -10.09 -15.26 15.57
N LEU A 6 -9.17 -15.68 14.70
CA LEU A 6 -9.49 -16.04 13.31
C LEU A 6 -10.43 -17.25 13.22
N ASP A 7 -10.35 -18.14 14.21
CA ASP A 7 -11.17 -19.35 14.31
C ASP A 7 -12.52 -19.12 15.02
N SER A 8 -12.87 -17.87 15.36
CA SER A 8 -14.16 -17.56 15.98
C SER A 8 -15.31 -17.61 14.96
N ASP A 9 -16.46 -18.17 15.36
CA ASP A 9 -17.62 -18.36 14.46
C ASP A 9 -18.00 -17.07 13.72
N THR A 10 -18.00 -15.92 14.40
CA THR A 10 -18.30 -14.60 13.80
C THR A 10 -17.31 -14.22 12.68
N VAL A 11 -16.02 -14.52 12.84
CA VAL A 11 -15.01 -14.26 11.81
C VAL A 11 -15.17 -15.24 10.65
N LEU A 12 -15.43 -16.51 10.95
CA LEU A 12 -15.64 -17.56 9.95
C LEU A 12 -16.91 -17.34 9.11
N GLU A 13 -18.02 -16.89 9.72
CA GLU A 13 -19.25 -16.50 9.03
C GLU A 13 -19.05 -15.28 8.11
N ALA A 14 -18.35 -14.25 8.60
CA ALA A 14 -18.01 -13.07 7.80
C ALA A 14 -17.08 -13.43 6.62
N ALA A 15 -16.05 -14.25 6.87
CA ALA A 15 -15.12 -14.72 5.85
C ALA A 15 -15.81 -15.62 4.81
N ARG A 16 -16.73 -16.49 5.23
CA ARG A 16 -17.58 -17.29 4.32
C ARG A 16 -18.50 -16.42 3.47
N SER A 17 -19.03 -15.33 4.03
CA SER A 17 -19.86 -14.35 3.31
C SER A 17 -19.07 -13.58 2.26
N LEU A 18 -17.83 -13.17 2.57
CA LEU A 18 -16.91 -12.57 1.59
C LEU A 18 -16.52 -13.55 0.48
N ALA A 19 -16.28 -14.82 0.84
CA ALA A 19 -15.89 -15.90 -0.08
C ALA A 19 -16.98 -16.32 -1.08
N ALA A 20 -18.19 -15.73 -1.01
CA ALA A 20 -19.15 -15.77 -2.11
C ALA A 20 -18.63 -15.07 -3.39
N ARG A 21 -17.51 -14.34 -3.30
CA ARG A 21 -16.73 -13.79 -4.42
C ARG A 21 -15.33 -14.41 -4.40
N PRO A 22 -14.69 -14.67 -5.54
CA PRO A 22 -13.32 -15.18 -5.55
C PRO A 22 -12.38 -14.08 -5.04
N LEU A 23 -11.82 -14.27 -3.85
CA LEU A 23 -10.82 -13.38 -3.25
C LEU A 23 -9.52 -14.16 -3.03
N CYS A 24 -8.39 -13.63 -3.52
CA CYS A 24 -7.06 -14.15 -3.19
C CYS A 24 -6.74 -13.95 -1.69
N ASP A 25 -5.68 -14.57 -1.21
CA ASP A 25 -5.40 -14.61 0.24
C ASP A 25 -5.14 -13.22 0.85
N HIS A 26 -4.44 -12.33 0.14
CA HIS A 26 -4.29 -10.93 0.56
C HIS A 26 -5.67 -10.25 0.71
N CYS A 27 -6.53 -10.43 -0.30
CA CYS A 27 -7.85 -9.81 -0.32
C CYS A 27 -8.90 -10.46 0.60
N LEU A 28 -8.68 -11.70 1.03
CA LEU A 28 -9.47 -12.28 2.11
C LEU A 28 -8.92 -11.81 3.47
N GLY A 29 -7.61 -11.85 3.66
CA GLY A 29 -6.96 -11.58 4.94
C GLY A 29 -7.04 -10.13 5.39
N ARG A 30 -6.81 -9.12 4.53
CA ARG A 30 -6.81 -7.71 4.96
C ARG A 30 -8.16 -7.28 5.58
N GLN A 31 -9.26 -7.92 5.20
CA GLN A 31 -10.59 -7.69 5.79
C GLN A 31 -10.66 -8.02 7.29
N PHE A 32 -9.71 -8.79 7.79
CA PHE A 32 -9.56 -9.19 9.19
C PHE A 32 -8.20 -8.73 9.76
N ALA A 33 -7.57 -7.69 9.20
CA ALA A 33 -6.25 -7.20 9.63
C ALA A 33 -6.18 -6.80 11.12
N GLN A 34 -7.33 -6.47 11.74
CA GLN A 34 -7.45 -6.15 13.16
C GLN A 34 -7.65 -7.38 14.09
N VAL A 35 -7.98 -8.55 13.52
CA VAL A 35 -8.21 -9.81 14.24
C VAL A 35 -6.88 -10.56 14.32
N GLU A 36 -6.24 -10.64 15.50
CA GLU A 36 -4.89 -11.19 15.70
C GLU A 36 -3.76 -10.41 14.99
N HIS A 37 -2.64 -10.18 15.68
CA HIS A 37 -1.47 -9.47 15.15
C HIS A 37 -0.30 -10.43 14.88
N GLY A 38 0.71 -9.98 14.13
CA GLY A 38 1.90 -10.78 13.81
C GLY A 38 1.77 -11.67 12.57
N HIS A 39 0.76 -11.45 11.73
CA HIS A 39 0.55 -12.16 10.46
C HIS A 39 0.41 -11.17 9.31
N THR A 40 0.98 -11.51 8.16
CA THR A 40 0.68 -10.84 6.90
C THR A 40 -0.77 -11.11 6.49
N ASN A 41 -1.35 -10.23 5.66
CA ASN A 41 -2.70 -10.45 5.15
C ASN A 41 -2.78 -11.74 4.30
N ARG A 42 -1.71 -12.11 3.57
CA ARG A 42 -1.61 -13.38 2.86
C ARG A 42 -1.74 -14.60 3.80
N GLU A 43 -0.95 -14.66 4.86
CA GLU A 43 -1.03 -15.76 5.84
C GLU A 43 -2.40 -15.83 6.51
N ARG A 44 -2.99 -14.67 6.81
CA ARG A 44 -4.33 -14.58 7.40
C ARG A 44 -5.40 -15.13 6.47
N GLY A 45 -5.36 -14.76 5.18
CA GLY A 45 -6.25 -15.31 4.17
C GLY A 45 -6.10 -16.82 4.02
N GLN A 46 -4.87 -17.34 4.03
CA GLN A 46 -4.60 -18.78 3.98
C GLN A 46 -5.17 -19.52 5.19
N ARG A 47 -5.10 -18.96 6.40
CA ARG A 47 -5.72 -19.55 7.59
C ARG A 47 -7.23 -19.61 7.49
N LEU A 48 -7.88 -18.48 7.18
CA LEU A 48 -9.34 -18.41 6.99
C LEU A 48 -9.81 -19.38 5.90
N ARG A 49 -9.05 -19.48 4.80
CA ARG A 49 -9.33 -20.41 3.71
C ARG A 49 -9.26 -21.88 4.15
N ARG A 50 -8.25 -22.26 4.94
CA ARG A 50 -8.12 -23.61 5.52
C ARG A 50 -9.23 -23.91 6.53
N ALA A 51 -9.55 -22.98 7.42
CA ALA A 51 -10.60 -23.15 8.43
C ALA A 51 -12.01 -23.31 7.81
N LEU A 52 -12.25 -22.73 6.62
CA LEU A 52 -13.52 -22.79 5.91
C LEU A 52 -13.62 -23.91 4.86
N ASP A 53 -12.54 -24.67 4.65
CA ASP A 53 -12.34 -25.66 3.57
C ASP A 53 -12.62 -25.10 2.16
N LEU A 54 -11.97 -23.98 1.84
CA LEU A 54 -12.14 -23.25 0.58
C LEU A 54 -10.96 -23.49 -0.37
N SER A 55 -11.23 -23.62 -1.68
CA SER A 55 -10.20 -23.69 -2.71
C SER A 55 -9.37 -22.40 -2.79
N PRO A 56 -8.06 -22.46 -3.13
CA PRO A 56 -7.24 -21.28 -3.37
C PRO A 56 -7.73 -20.48 -4.58
N VAL A 57 -7.54 -19.16 -4.53
CA VAL A 57 -7.86 -18.21 -5.60
C VAL A 57 -6.56 -17.48 -5.96
N PRO A 58 -6.04 -17.61 -7.20
CA PRO A 58 -4.87 -16.84 -7.64
C PRO A 58 -5.21 -15.35 -7.73
N SER A 59 -4.19 -14.48 -7.64
CA SER A 59 -4.41 -13.02 -7.63
C SER A 59 -5.08 -12.53 -8.92
N GLU A 60 -4.73 -13.12 -10.07
CA GLU A 60 -5.31 -12.77 -11.38
C GLU A 60 -6.80 -13.12 -11.49
N ALA A 61 -7.29 -14.07 -10.69
CA ALA A 61 -8.71 -14.43 -10.61
C ALA A 61 -9.44 -13.75 -9.44
N CYS A 62 -8.78 -12.86 -8.72
CA CYS A 62 -9.37 -12.15 -7.58
C CYS A 62 -10.33 -11.08 -8.08
N TRP A 63 -11.62 -11.24 -7.76
CA TRP A 63 -12.69 -10.28 -8.06
C TRP A 63 -12.36 -8.85 -7.62
N LEU A 64 -11.55 -8.69 -6.56
CA LEU A 64 -11.17 -7.39 -6.04
C LEU A 64 -9.90 -6.82 -6.70
N CYS A 65 -8.74 -7.45 -6.50
CA CYS A 65 -7.45 -6.85 -6.86
C CYS A 65 -7.07 -7.06 -8.34
N ASP A 66 -7.58 -8.11 -8.99
CA ASP A 66 -7.33 -8.39 -10.40
C ASP A 66 -5.82 -8.35 -10.73
N GLY A 67 -5.07 -9.29 -10.16
CA GLY A 67 -3.60 -9.39 -10.24
C GLY A 67 -2.82 -8.53 -9.24
N LEU A 68 -3.28 -7.31 -8.94
CA LEU A 68 -2.48 -6.20 -8.38
C LEU A 68 -1.59 -6.52 -7.16
N MET A 69 -1.97 -7.47 -6.29
CA MET A 69 -1.15 -7.83 -5.13
C MET A 69 0.14 -8.58 -5.50
N ASP A 70 0.20 -9.17 -6.69
CA ASP A 70 1.39 -9.87 -7.19
C ASP A 70 2.36 -8.89 -7.90
N ASP A 71 1.90 -7.69 -8.27
CA ASP A 71 2.70 -6.60 -8.86
C ASP A 71 3.52 -5.79 -7.81
N ILE A 72 3.39 -6.11 -6.52
CA ILE A 72 4.09 -5.39 -5.43
C ILE A 72 5.62 -5.32 -5.62
N PRO A 73 6.33 -6.39 -6.06
CA PRO A 73 7.76 -6.31 -6.36
C PRO A 73 8.07 -5.35 -7.52
N LEU A 74 7.27 -5.38 -8.60
CA LEU A 74 7.41 -4.48 -9.74
C LEU A 74 7.25 -3.01 -9.31
N PHE A 75 6.29 -2.71 -8.42
CA PHE A 75 6.15 -1.35 -7.90
C PHE A 75 7.34 -0.91 -7.05
N ALA A 76 7.96 -1.82 -6.28
CA ALA A 76 9.18 -1.51 -5.54
C ALA A 76 10.36 -1.22 -6.49
N GLU A 77 10.55 -2.04 -7.53
CA GLU A 77 11.55 -1.82 -8.58
C GLU A 77 11.38 -0.44 -9.23
N LEU A 78 10.17 -0.10 -9.70
CA LEU A 78 9.85 1.19 -10.31
C LEU A 78 10.08 2.37 -9.36
N VAL A 79 9.77 2.22 -8.07
CA VAL A 79 10.04 3.27 -7.07
C VAL A 79 11.55 3.48 -6.91
N MET A 80 12.35 2.41 -6.83
CA MET A 80 13.81 2.51 -6.73
C MET A 80 14.45 3.13 -7.97
N GLU A 81 13.98 2.76 -9.17
CA GLU A 81 14.43 3.37 -10.43
C GLU A 81 14.17 4.89 -10.47
N GLN A 82 13.00 5.34 -10.03
CA GLN A 82 12.70 6.77 -9.97
C GLN A 82 13.49 7.51 -8.87
N LEU A 83 13.77 6.86 -7.74
CA LEU A 83 14.51 7.46 -6.62
C LEU A 83 16.03 7.57 -6.90
N ALA A 84 16.60 6.69 -7.72
CA ALA A 84 18.04 6.61 -7.99
C ALA A 84 18.75 7.94 -8.41
N PRO A 85 18.12 8.89 -9.12
CA PRO A 85 18.74 10.18 -9.46
C PRO A 85 18.80 11.20 -8.31
N TYR A 86 18.19 10.91 -7.15
CA TYR A 86 18.00 11.88 -6.06
C TYR A 86 18.86 11.57 -4.82
N GLU A 87 19.36 12.62 -4.17
CA GLU A 87 19.90 12.54 -2.81
C GLU A 87 18.76 12.77 -1.80
N TYR A 88 18.47 11.77 -0.97
CA TYR A 88 17.44 11.81 0.07
C TYR A 88 17.86 10.98 1.28
N ASP A 89 17.40 11.35 2.48
CA ASP A 89 17.63 10.56 3.70
C ASP A 89 16.39 9.74 4.09
N THR A 90 15.19 10.24 3.76
CA THR A 90 13.90 9.62 4.06
C THR A 90 12.96 9.65 2.87
N PHE A 91 12.12 8.62 2.76
CA PHE A 91 11.12 8.53 1.68
C PHE A 91 9.73 8.16 2.23
N LEU A 92 8.70 8.20 1.37
CA LEU A 92 7.38 7.67 1.69
C LEU A 92 6.74 7.08 0.43
N VAL A 93 6.06 5.93 0.56
CA VAL A 93 5.29 5.35 -0.54
C VAL A 93 3.81 5.72 -0.41
N GLY A 94 3.29 6.38 -1.43
CA GLY A 94 1.87 6.56 -1.72
C GLY A 94 1.45 5.71 -2.92
N SER A 95 0.15 5.61 -3.15
CA SER A 95 -0.37 5.00 -4.38
C SER A 95 -1.70 5.62 -4.81
N ARG A 96 -2.05 5.42 -6.07
CA ARG A 96 -3.34 5.73 -6.68
C ARG A 96 -3.94 4.39 -7.13
N ILE A 97 -4.98 3.96 -6.42
CA ILE A 97 -5.74 2.75 -6.74
C ILE A 97 -6.78 3.11 -7.80
N ASP A 98 -7.11 2.17 -8.67
CA ASP A 98 -8.14 2.36 -9.69
C ASP A 98 -9.56 2.47 -9.09
N ASP A 99 -10.37 3.37 -9.63
CA ASP A 99 -11.75 3.65 -9.21
C ASP A 99 -12.65 2.38 -9.21
N ASP A 100 -12.44 1.40 -10.10
CA ASP A 100 -13.15 0.12 -10.05
C ASP A 100 -12.74 -0.69 -8.83
N ARG A 101 -11.44 -0.75 -8.52
CA ARG A 101 -10.92 -1.46 -7.35
C ARG A 101 -11.37 -0.79 -6.05
N GLU A 102 -11.34 0.54 -5.96
CA GLU A 102 -11.88 1.30 -4.81
C GLU A 102 -13.40 1.10 -4.66
N ARG A 103 -14.16 1.14 -5.75
CA ARG A 103 -15.61 0.84 -5.73
C ARG A 103 -15.90 -0.59 -5.26
N ARG A 104 -15.07 -1.57 -5.64
CA ARG A 104 -15.17 -2.98 -5.21
C ARG A 104 -14.82 -3.15 -3.73
N GLU A 105 -13.76 -2.49 -3.26
CA GLU A 105 -13.32 -2.43 -1.84
C GLU A 105 -14.46 -1.95 -0.94
N ALA A 106 -15.08 -0.81 -1.27
CA ALA A 106 -16.23 -0.25 -0.54
C ALA A 106 -17.49 -1.14 -0.53
N GLN A 107 -17.54 -2.22 -1.32
CA GLN A 107 -18.59 -3.25 -1.17
C GLN A 107 -18.28 -4.26 -0.08
N LEU A 108 -17.00 -4.59 0.12
CA LEU A 108 -16.55 -5.55 1.13
C LEU A 108 -16.52 -4.94 2.52
N GLU A 109 -16.19 -3.64 2.63
CA GLU A 109 -16.29 -2.87 3.87
C GLU A 109 -17.70 -2.91 4.49
N ARG A 110 -18.76 -3.03 3.66
CA ARG A 110 -20.15 -3.19 4.15
C ARG A 110 -20.42 -4.55 4.80
N THR A 111 -19.55 -5.54 4.60
CA THR A 111 -19.65 -6.87 5.22
C THR A 111 -18.84 -6.96 6.52
N THR A 112 -17.69 -6.28 6.62
CA THR A 112 -16.74 -6.44 7.74
C THR A 112 -16.58 -5.21 8.62
N GLY A 113 -16.86 -4.01 8.10
CA GLY A 113 -16.73 -2.71 8.79
C GLY A 113 -15.31 -2.25 9.11
N HIS A 114 -14.31 -3.15 9.07
CA HIS A 114 -13.00 -2.95 9.72
C HIS A 114 -11.80 -3.46 8.90
N GLY A 115 -12.00 -3.74 7.61
CA GLY A 115 -10.92 -4.18 6.73
C GLY A 115 -9.81 -3.12 6.57
N GLU A 116 -8.57 -3.58 6.39
CA GLU A 116 -7.50 -2.72 5.93
C GLU A 116 -7.72 -2.37 4.44
N PRO A 117 -7.72 -1.07 4.07
CA PRO A 117 -7.84 -0.65 2.68
C PRO A 117 -6.67 -1.16 1.83
N MET A 118 -6.93 -1.67 0.63
CA MET A 118 -5.91 -2.15 -0.31
C MET A 118 -4.74 -1.18 -0.48
N LYS A 119 -5.02 0.12 -0.62
CA LYS A 119 -4.03 1.20 -0.72
C LYS A 119 -2.98 1.16 0.40
N ARG A 120 -3.40 0.87 1.64
CA ARG A 120 -2.52 0.83 2.81
C ARG A 120 -1.63 -0.42 2.83
N GLU A 121 -2.17 -1.56 2.38
CA GLU A 121 -1.37 -2.78 2.21
C GLU A 121 -0.30 -2.58 1.13
N VAL A 122 -0.69 -2.10 -0.06
CA VAL A 122 0.25 -1.81 -1.17
C VAL A 122 1.35 -0.86 -0.72
N ASN A 123 1.01 0.29 -0.13
CA ASN A 123 2.02 1.26 0.34
C ASN A 123 2.98 0.66 1.38
N ARG A 124 2.49 -0.18 2.28
CA ARG A 124 3.30 -0.81 3.33
C ARG A 124 4.24 -1.87 2.76
N GLU A 125 3.75 -2.76 1.91
CA GLU A 125 4.58 -3.85 1.39
C GLU A 125 5.60 -3.33 0.35
N VAL A 126 5.23 -2.39 -0.52
CA VAL A 126 6.19 -1.69 -1.39
C VAL A 126 7.20 -0.90 -0.55
N GLY A 127 6.74 -0.19 0.49
CA GLY A 127 7.61 0.58 1.39
C GLY A 127 8.67 -0.29 2.07
N LYS A 128 8.32 -1.47 2.58
CA LYS A 128 9.28 -2.41 3.16
C LYS A 128 10.36 -2.82 2.16
N LEU A 129 9.97 -3.23 0.95
CA LEU A 129 10.92 -3.68 -0.08
C LEU A 129 11.91 -2.58 -0.45
N VAL A 130 11.44 -1.34 -0.58
CA VAL A 130 12.31 -0.18 -0.88
C VAL A 130 13.20 0.19 0.32
N GLU A 131 12.70 0.09 1.56
CA GLU A 131 13.49 0.31 2.77
C GLU A 131 14.58 -0.74 2.96
N ASP A 132 14.26 -2.02 2.73
CA ASP A 132 15.18 -3.16 2.83
C ASP A 132 16.33 -3.07 1.79
N GLU A 133 16.03 -2.69 0.54
CA GLU A 133 17.02 -2.62 -0.55
C GLU A 133 17.82 -1.31 -0.53
N THR A 134 17.19 -0.15 -0.25
CA THR A 134 17.89 1.15 -0.26
C THR A 134 18.55 1.50 1.07
N GLY A 135 18.18 0.84 2.17
CA GLY A 135 18.63 1.16 3.52
C GLY A 135 18.17 2.54 4.04
N ARG A 136 17.25 3.21 3.34
CA ARG A 136 16.67 4.50 3.73
C ARG A 136 15.34 4.26 4.44
N PRO A 137 15.07 4.87 5.61
CA PRO A 137 13.84 4.62 6.35
C PRO A 137 12.62 5.39 5.77
N ALA A 138 11.44 4.80 5.93
CA ALA A 138 10.18 5.44 5.58
C ALA A 138 9.74 6.49 6.64
N ALA A 139 9.36 7.70 6.20
CA ALA A 139 8.95 8.80 7.07
C ALA A 139 7.55 9.34 6.74
N PHE A 140 6.61 9.19 7.66
CA PHE A 140 5.18 9.49 7.43
C PHE A 140 4.78 10.96 7.56
N GLU A 141 5.53 11.78 8.30
CA GLU A 141 5.16 13.19 8.53
C GLU A 141 5.79 14.17 7.54
N LYS A 142 7.09 14.00 7.25
CA LYS A 142 7.93 14.97 6.53
C LYS A 142 9.05 14.27 5.74
N PRO A 143 8.72 13.34 4.82
CA PRO A 143 9.71 12.71 3.96
C PRO A 143 10.44 13.74 3.09
N ASP A 144 11.60 13.37 2.57
CA ASP A 144 12.33 14.19 1.58
C ASP A 144 11.77 13.94 0.18
N VAL A 145 11.36 12.70 -0.12
CA VAL A 145 10.69 12.33 -1.38
C VAL A 145 9.48 11.43 -1.09
N THR A 146 8.32 11.73 -1.68
CA THR A 146 7.16 10.83 -1.69
C THR A 146 7.02 10.22 -3.09
N ALA A 147 7.09 8.89 -3.17
CA ALA A 147 6.88 8.14 -4.40
C ALA A 147 5.42 7.68 -4.49
N ILE A 148 4.69 8.10 -5.52
CA ILE A 148 3.26 7.85 -5.71
C ILE A 148 3.08 6.86 -6.87
N VAL A 149 2.75 5.61 -6.54
CA VAL A 149 2.52 4.52 -7.50
C VAL A 149 1.12 4.61 -8.12
N ASP A 150 0.98 4.90 -9.41
CA ASP A 150 -0.28 4.75 -10.13
C ASP A 150 -0.45 3.31 -10.65
N THR A 151 -1.30 2.55 -9.96
CA THR A 151 -1.53 1.11 -10.17
C THR A 151 -2.31 0.76 -11.45
N ARG A 152 -2.65 1.75 -12.28
CA ARG A 152 -3.30 1.56 -13.58
C ARG A 152 -2.31 1.58 -14.75
N PHE A 153 -1.21 2.29 -14.58
CA PHE A 153 -0.25 2.59 -15.65
C PHE A 153 1.16 2.08 -15.34
N ASN A 154 1.35 1.41 -14.19
CA ASN A 154 2.65 0.97 -13.67
C ASN A 154 3.68 2.12 -13.73
N HIS A 155 3.25 3.28 -13.24
CA HIS A 155 4.03 4.52 -13.25
C HIS A 155 4.20 5.04 -11.83
N VAL A 156 5.33 5.69 -11.55
CA VAL A 156 5.64 6.29 -10.26
C VAL A 156 5.90 7.78 -10.46
N GLU A 157 5.08 8.61 -9.84
CA GLU A 157 5.26 10.06 -9.76
C GLU A 157 6.06 10.37 -8.48
N LEU A 158 7.09 11.23 -8.55
CA LEU A 158 7.81 11.69 -7.36
C LEU A 158 7.40 13.11 -6.95
N ASP A 159 6.98 13.28 -5.71
CA ASP A 159 6.86 14.57 -5.04
C ASP A 159 8.12 14.80 -4.18
N VAL A 160 9.01 15.66 -4.68
CA VAL A 160 10.32 15.93 -4.08
C VAL A 160 10.24 17.23 -3.28
N ARG A 161 10.55 17.15 -1.99
CA ARG A 161 10.40 18.26 -1.06
C ARG A 161 11.39 19.39 -1.38
N PRO A 162 10.94 20.64 -1.53
CA PRO A 162 11.80 21.75 -1.96
C PRO A 162 12.82 22.14 -0.89
N LEU A 163 14.06 22.36 -1.33
CA LEU A 163 15.14 22.94 -0.52
C LEU A 163 15.12 24.47 -0.58
N PHE A 164 15.15 25.13 0.58
CA PHE A 164 15.14 26.58 0.70
C PHE A 164 16.53 27.14 0.99
N ILE A 165 17.22 27.62 -0.04
CA ILE A 165 18.55 28.23 0.09
C ILE A 165 18.41 29.71 0.48
N ARG A 166 19.00 30.09 1.63
CA ARG A 166 19.03 31.50 2.09
C ARG A 166 20.45 32.07 2.04
N GLY A 167 20.67 32.99 1.10
CA GLY A 167 21.91 33.75 0.98
C GLY A 167 21.78 35.23 1.40
N ARG A 168 22.90 35.94 1.34
CA ARG A 168 22.97 37.41 1.25
C ARG A 168 23.89 37.75 0.09
N TYR A 169 23.45 38.60 -0.82
CA TYR A 169 24.28 39.08 -1.93
C TYR A 169 24.55 40.59 -1.80
N ARG A 170 25.66 41.05 -2.39
CA ARG A 170 25.96 42.47 -2.53
C ARG A 170 25.67 42.88 -3.97
N LYS A 171 24.82 43.88 -4.14
CA LYS A 171 24.59 44.53 -5.43
C LYS A 171 25.59 45.66 -5.60
N LEU A 172 26.57 45.47 -6.49
CA LEU A 172 27.68 46.41 -6.67
C LEU A 172 27.39 47.48 -7.73
N GLU A 173 26.45 47.22 -8.65
CA GLU A 173 26.09 48.13 -9.75
C GLU A 173 24.66 48.68 -9.63
N ARG A 174 24.47 49.90 -10.17
CA ARG A 174 23.16 50.56 -10.26
C ARG A 174 22.47 50.19 -11.58
N GLY A 175 21.14 50.30 -11.63
CA GLY A 175 20.34 50.08 -12.84
C GLY A 175 19.77 48.67 -13.03
N ILE A 176 20.40 47.65 -12.43
CA ILE A 176 19.88 46.26 -12.46
C ILE A 176 18.64 46.17 -11.54
N PRO A 177 17.50 45.58 -11.92
CA PRO A 177 16.36 45.32 -11.03
C PRO A 177 16.68 44.23 -9.98
N GLN A 178 15.72 43.94 -9.08
CA GLN A 178 15.87 42.85 -8.09
C GLN A 178 15.35 41.49 -8.61
N THR A 179 14.55 41.54 -9.67
CA THR A 179 13.90 40.43 -10.37
C THR A 179 14.05 40.69 -11.87
#